data_AF-A0A7V2EEE7-F1
#
_entry.id   AF-A0A7V2EEE7-F1
#
_cell.length_a   1.000
_cell.length_b   1.000
_cell.length_c   1.000
_cell.angle_alpha   90.00
_cell.angle_beta   90.00
_cell.angle_gamma   90.00
#
_symmetry.space_group_name_H-M   'P 1'
#
loop_
_entity.id
_entity.type
_entity.pdbx_description
1 polymer ?
#
loop_
_entity_poly.entity_id
_entity_poly.type
_entity_poly.pdbx_seq_one_letter_code
_entity_poly.pdbx_strand_id
1 'polypeptide(L)'
;MISLIKDFIENSTEETKIFKNFNIEKFFEKIDYLNEYELDGDFKSIIGSEGILPGTPLANVLGQLYLEEFDNKIKEFIGNEGFYIRYFDDLVLVFSKEKAKKITNEILSYLSKFYEIKKNKIREIFKIEEQQNLNEAKFEFLGYKFEVKNKNFKISIRYKTIKKFIYKFIFEHKPRDKGKIYDYLVAKNYYLFSWLNSFKYINDHKLLEKIYLYIILPEKNLNLKKNFIPSRNFIDQVPF
;
A
#
# COMPACT_ATOMS: atom_id res chain seq x y z
N MET A 1 19.79 -19.44 11.23
CA MET A 1 18.49 -18.74 11.34
C MET A 1 17.52 -19.21 10.27
N ILE A 2 17.89 -19.19 8.98
CA ILE A 2 17.06 -19.70 7.87
C ILE A 2 16.61 -21.16 8.07
N SER A 3 17.49 -22.08 8.52
CA SER A 3 17.09 -23.47 8.78
C SER A 3 16.06 -23.60 9.91
N LEU A 4 16.19 -22.78 10.95
CA LEU A 4 15.31 -22.81 12.11
C LEU A 4 13.89 -22.29 11.78
N ILE A 5 13.81 -21.35 10.85
CA ILE A 5 12.54 -20.86 10.29
C ILE A 5 11.90 -21.93 9.39
N LYS A 6 12.71 -22.63 8.57
CA LYS A 6 12.23 -23.76 7.74
C LYS A 6 11.66 -24.89 8.59
N ASP A 7 12.38 -25.32 9.62
CA ASP A 7 11.94 -26.40 10.51
C ASP A 7 10.66 -26.03 11.29
N PHE A 8 10.50 -24.76 11.63
CA PHE A 8 9.28 -24.24 12.26
C PHE A 8 8.09 -24.29 11.30
N ILE A 9 8.28 -23.84 10.05
CA ILE A 9 7.24 -23.84 9.00
C ILE A 9 6.75 -25.27 8.75
N GLU A 10 7.67 -26.21 8.54
CA GLU A 10 7.36 -27.60 8.18
C GLU A 10 6.59 -28.36 9.29
N ASN A 11 6.59 -27.88 10.53
CA ASN A 11 5.99 -28.56 11.68
C ASN A 11 4.89 -27.74 12.37
N SER A 12 4.45 -26.64 11.77
CA SER A 12 3.66 -25.61 12.44
C SER A 12 2.18 -25.97 12.67
N THR A 13 1.56 -26.86 11.87
CA THR A 13 0.11 -27.15 11.97
C THR A 13 -0.24 -28.65 11.82
N GLU A 14 -1.44 -29.03 12.28
CA GLU A 14 -1.96 -30.39 12.07
C GLU A 14 -2.28 -30.64 10.60
N GLU A 15 -2.78 -29.61 9.90
CA GLU A 15 -3.06 -29.62 8.48
C GLU A 15 -1.79 -29.92 7.68
N THR A 16 -0.67 -29.25 7.97
CA THR A 16 0.63 -29.55 7.37
C THR A 16 1.01 -31.03 7.54
N LYS A 17 0.77 -31.62 8.71
CA LYS A 17 1.07 -33.06 8.95
C LYS A 17 0.16 -33.99 8.14
N ILE A 18 -1.12 -33.63 7.97
CA ILE A 18 -2.07 -34.38 7.14
C ILE A 18 -1.62 -34.32 5.67
N PHE A 19 -1.34 -33.12 5.16
CA PHE A 19 -1.00 -32.89 3.77
C PHE A 19 0.38 -33.43 3.37
N LYS A 20 1.33 -33.57 4.30
CA LYS A 20 2.64 -34.21 4.04
C LYS A 20 2.53 -35.61 3.42
N ASN A 21 1.45 -36.34 3.72
CA ASN A 21 1.24 -37.69 3.19
C ASN A 21 0.56 -37.72 1.81
N PHE A 22 0.11 -36.57 1.31
CA PHE A 22 -0.50 -36.44 -0.01
C PHE A 22 0.51 -35.92 -1.02
N ASN A 23 0.60 -36.57 -2.18
CA ASN A 23 1.36 -36.03 -3.30
C ASN A 23 0.52 -34.99 -4.05
N ILE A 24 0.42 -33.79 -3.46
CA ILE A 24 -0.41 -32.67 -3.92
C ILE A 24 0.05 -32.17 -5.30
N GLU A 25 1.36 -32.11 -5.55
CA GLU A 25 1.90 -31.71 -6.84
C GLU A 25 1.45 -32.65 -7.96
N LYS A 26 1.57 -33.97 -7.75
CA LYS A 26 1.09 -34.99 -8.70
C LYS A 26 -0.43 -34.96 -8.86
N PHE A 27 -1.17 -34.54 -7.84
CA PHE A 27 -2.61 -34.33 -7.96
C PHE A 27 -2.92 -33.17 -8.91
N PHE A 28 -2.30 -31.99 -8.71
CA PHE A 28 -2.50 -30.82 -9.58
C PHE A 28 -1.97 -31.03 -11.00
N GLU A 29 -0.88 -31.79 -11.16
CA GLU A 29 -0.40 -32.25 -12.47
C GLU A 29 -1.45 -33.07 -13.20
N LYS A 30 -2.09 -34.04 -12.53
CA LYS A 30 -3.11 -34.92 -13.15
C LYS A 30 -4.39 -34.21 -13.60
N ILE A 31 -4.69 -33.06 -13.02
CA ILE A 31 -5.90 -32.29 -13.35
C ILE A 31 -5.59 -31.08 -14.24
N ASP A 32 -4.34 -30.91 -14.68
CA ASP A 32 -3.85 -29.77 -15.49
C ASP A 32 -3.90 -28.40 -14.79
N TYR A 33 -3.70 -28.35 -13.46
CA TYR A 33 -3.66 -27.11 -12.65
C TYR A 33 -2.30 -26.86 -11.98
N LEU A 34 -1.23 -27.51 -12.47
CA LEU A 34 0.10 -27.40 -11.86
C LEU A 34 0.61 -25.95 -11.83
N ASN A 35 0.39 -25.19 -12.90
CA ASN A 35 0.84 -23.80 -12.99
C ASN A 35 0.13 -22.90 -11.97
N GLU A 36 -1.17 -23.09 -11.77
CA GLU A 36 -1.97 -22.38 -10.78
C GLU A 36 -1.49 -22.70 -9.37
N TYR A 37 -1.26 -23.98 -9.07
CA TYR A 37 -0.72 -24.42 -7.79
C TYR A 37 0.68 -23.85 -7.52
N GLU A 38 1.56 -23.82 -8.52
CA GLU A 38 2.90 -23.25 -8.37
C GLU A 38 2.88 -21.77 -7.96
N LEU A 39 1.86 -21.04 -8.40
CA LEU A 39 1.65 -19.62 -8.10
C LEU A 39 0.86 -19.38 -6.80
N ASP A 40 0.20 -20.40 -6.23
CA ASP A 40 -0.63 -20.28 -5.03
C ASP A 40 0.20 -20.42 -3.75
N GLY A 41 0.92 -19.34 -3.40
CA GLY A 41 1.71 -19.26 -2.17
C GLY A 41 0.89 -19.40 -0.88
N ASP A 42 -0.38 -18.98 -0.89
CA ASP A 42 -1.26 -19.06 0.27
C ASP A 42 -1.59 -20.53 0.57
N PHE A 43 -2.00 -21.30 -0.45
CA PHE A 43 -2.26 -22.73 -0.27
C PHE A 43 -1.01 -23.52 0.11
N LYS A 44 0.13 -23.21 -0.52
CA LYS A 44 1.44 -23.79 -0.17
C LYS A 44 1.81 -23.55 1.29
N SER A 45 1.50 -22.36 1.82
CA SER A 45 1.73 -22.03 3.23
C SER A 45 0.83 -22.82 4.19
N ILE A 46 -0.42 -23.09 3.79
CA ILE A 46 -1.38 -23.90 4.57
C ILE A 46 -0.90 -25.34 4.68
N ILE A 47 -0.48 -25.93 3.56
CA ILE A 47 0.00 -27.32 3.55
C ILE A 47 1.44 -27.45 4.07
N GLY A 48 2.07 -26.33 4.44
CA GLY A 48 3.44 -26.25 4.96
C GLY A 48 4.49 -26.74 3.97
N SER A 49 4.24 -26.59 2.66
CA SER A 49 5.23 -26.87 1.62
C SER A 49 6.18 -25.69 1.44
N GLU A 50 5.67 -24.45 1.44
CA GLU A 50 6.45 -23.23 1.27
C GLU A 50 5.80 -22.04 2.00
N GLY A 51 6.60 -21.08 2.49
CA GLY A 51 6.10 -19.85 3.10
C GLY A 51 5.62 -20.01 4.55
N ILE A 52 5.04 -18.95 5.11
CA ILE A 52 4.48 -18.94 6.47
C ILE A 52 3.00 -18.62 6.37
N LEU A 53 2.17 -19.37 7.10
CA LEU A 53 0.73 -19.16 7.11
C LEU A 53 0.37 -17.69 7.45
N PRO A 54 -0.31 -16.98 6.53
CA PRO A 54 -0.74 -15.60 6.77
C PRO A 54 -1.64 -15.49 7.99
N GLY A 55 -1.50 -14.38 8.72
CA GLY A 55 -2.32 -14.12 9.92
C GLY A 55 -1.84 -14.79 11.20
N THR A 56 -0.78 -15.62 11.15
CA THR A 56 -0.13 -16.07 12.38
C THR A 56 0.58 -14.89 13.08
N PRO A 57 0.59 -14.83 14.42
CA PRO A 57 1.28 -13.75 15.14
C PRO A 57 2.77 -13.62 14.80
N LEU A 58 3.41 -14.73 14.40
CA LEU A 58 4.83 -14.78 14.06
C LEU A 58 5.13 -14.44 12.59
N ALA A 59 4.17 -14.57 11.66
CA ALA A 59 4.42 -14.30 10.24
C ALA A 59 5.03 -12.91 10.00
N ASN A 60 4.52 -11.89 10.70
CA ASN A 60 5.02 -10.52 10.57
C ASN A 60 6.45 -10.35 11.07
N VAL A 61 6.82 -11.06 12.14
CA VAL A 61 8.16 -10.99 12.74
C VAL A 61 9.16 -11.75 11.88
N LEU A 62 8.79 -12.96 11.48
CA LEU A 62 9.62 -13.82 10.63
C LEU A 62 9.85 -13.20 9.26
N GLY A 63 8.82 -12.60 8.64
CA GLY A 63 8.97 -11.87 7.37
C GLY A 63 9.91 -10.67 7.48
N GLN A 64 9.92 -9.97 8.62
CA GLN A 64 10.88 -8.88 8.86
C GLN A 64 12.31 -9.39 9.04
N LEU A 65 12.51 -10.44 9.85
CA LEU A 65 13.81 -11.08 10.04
C LEU A 65 14.35 -11.63 8.72
N TYR A 66 13.48 -12.23 7.91
CA TYR A 66 13.83 -12.78 6.59
C TYR A 66 14.39 -11.72 5.64
N LEU A 67 13.94 -10.47 5.75
CA LEU A 67 14.36 -9.35 4.91
C LEU A 67 15.45 -8.47 5.55
N GLU A 68 15.95 -8.82 6.75
CA GLU A 68 16.96 -8.02 7.46
C GLU A 68 18.28 -7.95 6.68
N GLU A 69 18.75 -9.06 6.12
CA GLU A 69 19.97 -9.08 5.30
C GLU A 69 19.82 -8.23 4.03
N PHE A 70 18.62 -8.23 3.43
CA PHE A 70 18.32 -7.38 2.29
C PHE A 70 18.41 -5.90 2.70
N ASP A 71 17.76 -5.51 3.80
CA ASP A 71 17.79 -4.14 4.30
C ASP A 71 19.22 -3.65 4.57
N ASN A 72 20.05 -4.50 5.17
CA ASN A 72 21.44 -4.19 5.48
C ASN A 72 22.26 -3.95 4.21
N LYS A 73 22.12 -4.80 3.19
CA LYS A 73 22.80 -4.62 1.90
C LYS A 73 22.35 -3.37 1.16
N ILE A 74 21.05 -3.07 1.17
CA ILE A 74 20.50 -1.88 0.52
C ILE A 74 21.02 -0.60 1.20
N LYS A 75 21.05 -0.57 2.54
CA LYS A 75 21.62 0.55 3.30
C LYS A 75 23.11 0.75 2.98
N GLU A 76 23.88 -0.34 2.88
CA GLU A 76 25.29 -0.29 2.49
C GLU A 76 25.47 0.32 1.09
N PHE A 77 24.68 -0.11 0.10
CA PHE A 77 24.78 0.38 -1.27
C PHE A 77 24.38 1.85 -1.44
N ILE A 78 23.37 2.29 -0.69
CA ILE A 78 22.89 3.66 -0.72
C ILE A 78 23.86 4.59 0.02
N GLY A 79 24.43 4.11 1.12
CA GLY A 79 25.29 4.88 2.00
C GLY A 79 24.57 6.06 2.65
N ASN A 80 25.32 7.02 3.16
CA ASN A 80 24.79 8.15 3.93
C ASN A 80 24.08 9.22 3.07
N GLU A 81 24.20 9.16 1.74
CA GLU A 81 23.71 10.19 0.83
C GLU A 81 22.33 9.89 0.24
N GLY A 82 21.74 8.74 0.57
CA GLY A 82 20.42 8.39 0.10
C GLY A 82 19.48 7.98 1.22
N PHE A 83 18.26 7.65 0.83
CA PHE A 83 17.16 7.35 1.72
C PHE A 83 16.59 5.98 1.37
N TYR A 84 16.34 5.17 2.39
CA TYR A 84 15.72 3.87 2.27
C TYR A 84 14.68 3.69 3.37
N ILE A 85 13.47 3.33 2.96
CA ILE A 85 12.42 2.92 3.89
C ILE A 85 11.68 1.73 3.31
N ARG A 86 11.34 0.77 4.17
CA ARG A 86 10.53 -0.40 3.84
C ARG A 86 9.43 -0.56 4.87
N TYR A 87 8.26 -0.95 4.40
CA TYR A 87 7.11 -1.34 5.20
C TYR A 87 6.59 -2.65 4.64
N PHE A 88 6.92 -3.76 5.32
CA PHE A 88 6.72 -5.12 4.80
C PHE A 88 7.29 -5.27 3.38
N ASP A 89 6.45 -5.48 2.38
CA ASP A 89 6.85 -5.72 0.99
C ASP A 89 6.96 -4.43 0.17
N ASP A 90 6.38 -3.32 0.66
CA ASP A 90 6.48 -2.01 0.01
C ASP A 90 7.77 -1.32 0.44
N LEU A 91 8.53 -0.76 -0.51
CA LEU A 91 9.74 -0.02 -0.23
C LEU A 91 9.89 1.23 -1.09
N VAL A 92 10.65 2.20 -0.58
CA VAL A 92 11.04 3.42 -1.30
C VAL A 92 12.53 3.63 -1.11
N LEU A 93 13.23 3.86 -2.22
CA LEU A 93 14.64 4.24 -2.24
C LEU A 93 14.80 5.58 -2.95
N VAL A 94 15.66 6.44 -2.40
CA VAL A 94 16.08 7.69 -3.04
C VAL A 94 17.60 7.72 -3.02
N PHE A 95 18.22 7.90 -4.19
CA PHE A 95 19.66 7.93 -4.35
C PHE A 95 20.05 8.83 -5.52
N SER A 96 21.33 9.17 -5.63
CA SER A 96 21.84 9.99 -6.74
C SER A 96 21.68 9.26 -8.08
N LYS A 97 21.41 10.03 -9.14
CA LYS A 97 21.22 9.50 -10.50
C LYS A 97 22.41 8.66 -10.98
N GLU A 98 23.62 9.02 -10.57
CA GLU A 98 24.86 8.32 -10.89
C GLU A 98 24.88 6.88 -10.36
N LYS A 99 24.31 6.66 -9.17
CA LYS A 99 24.23 5.35 -8.52
C LYS A 99 23.05 4.50 -9.03
N ALA A 100 22.11 5.10 -9.76
CA ALA A 100 20.84 4.45 -10.14
C ALA A 100 21.02 3.12 -10.88
N LYS A 101 21.84 3.09 -11.93
CA LYS A 101 22.08 1.87 -12.70
C LYS A 101 22.73 0.77 -11.86
N LYS A 102 23.67 1.13 -10.97
CA LYS A 102 24.37 0.19 -10.10
C LYS A 102 23.40 -0.40 -9.07
N ILE A 103 22.74 0.46 -8.29
CA ILE A 103 21.81 0.06 -7.23
C ILE A 103 20.66 -0.79 -7.79
N THR A 104 20.03 -0.35 -8.88
CA THR A 104 18.97 -1.13 -9.54
C THR A 104 19.47 -2.51 -9.99
N ASN A 105 20.69 -2.59 -10.52
CA ASN A 105 21.26 -3.87 -10.93
C ASN A 105 21.57 -4.80 -9.76
N GLU A 106 22.03 -4.26 -8.63
CA GLU A 106 22.29 -5.01 -7.40
C GLU A 106 20.98 -5.52 -6.78
N ILE A 107 19.95 -4.66 -6.66
CA ILE A 107 18.61 -5.05 -6.19
C ILE A 107 18.09 -6.21 -7.04
N LEU A 108 18.07 -6.03 -8.36
CA LEU A 108 17.59 -7.06 -9.28
C LEU A 108 18.43 -8.34 -9.22
N SER A 109 19.74 -8.24 -9.00
CA SER A 109 20.62 -9.40 -8.85
C SER A 109 20.38 -10.14 -7.54
N TYR A 110 20.20 -9.41 -6.44
CA TYR A 110 19.86 -9.97 -5.14
C TYR A 110 18.52 -10.68 -5.20
N LEU A 111 17.46 -10.02 -5.70
CA LEU A 111 16.13 -10.63 -5.84
C LEU A 111 16.17 -11.84 -6.78
N SER A 112 16.89 -11.75 -7.90
CA SER A 112 17.07 -12.87 -8.83
C SER A 112 17.71 -14.08 -8.17
N LYS A 113 18.76 -13.88 -7.38
CA LYS A 113 19.42 -14.95 -6.63
C LYS A 113 18.54 -15.51 -5.52
N PHE A 114 17.83 -14.63 -4.84
CA PHE A 114 17.04 -14.97 -3.66
C PHE A 114 15.77 -15.74 -3.99
N TYR A 115 15.08 -15.34 -5.06
CA TYR A 115 13.88 -16.02 -5.55
C TYR A 115 14.18 -17.07 -6.62
N GLU A 116 15.46 -17.29 -6.97
CA GLU A 116 15.89 -18.21 -8.03
C GLU A 116 15.25 -17.94 -9.41
N ILE A 117 14.90 -16.68 -9.68
CA ILE A 117 14.22 -16.23 -10.90
C ILE A 117 15.19 -15.45 -11.78
N LYS A 118 15.09 -15.58 -13.10
CA LYS A 118 15.92 -14.79 -14.03
C LYS A 118 15.71 -13.28 -13.82
N LYS A 119 16.82 -12.53 -13.79
CA LYS A 119 16.83 -11.07 -13.55
C LYS A 119 15.86 -10.27 -14.44
N ASN A 120 15.67 -10.67 -15.69
CA ASN A 120 14.75 -10.01 -16.62
C ASN A 120 13.26 -10.22 -16.25
N LYS A 121 12.93 -11.34 -15.60
CA LYS A 121 11.58 -11.65 -15.11
C LYS A 121 11.25 -10.99 -13.77
N ILE A 122 12.24 -10.56 -12.99
CA ILE A 122 12.01 -9.89 -11.70
C ILE A 122 11.13 -8.64 -11.85
N ARG A 123 11.23 -7.90 -12.96
CA ARG A 123 10.38 -6.72 -13.20
C ARG A 123 8.92 -7.04 -13.52
N GLU A 124 8.62 -8.28 -13.90
CA GLU A 124 7.25 -8.75 -14.13
C GLU A 124 6.56 -9.07 -12.78
N ILE A 125 7.35 -9.47 -11.78
CA ILE A 125 6.89 -9.86 -10.44
C ILE A 125 6.89 -8.65 -9.50
N PHE A 126 7.99 -7.90 -9.49
CA PHE A 126 8.18 -6.74 -8.64
C PHE A 126 7.90 -5.47 -9.43
N LYS A 127 6.91 -4.70 -8.97
CA LYS A 127 6.59 -3.41 -9.54
C LYS A 127 7.66 -2.37 -9.18
N ILE A 128 8.61 -2.16 -10.07
CA ILE A 128 9.70 -1.17 -9.89
C ILE A 128 9.41 0.06 -10.74
N GLU A 129 9.04 1.17 -10.09
CA GLU A 129 8.84 2.48 -10.72
C GLU A 129 10.07 3.37 -10.47
N GLU A 130 10.81 3.72 -11.52
CA GLU A 130 11.98 4.58 -11.43
C GLU A 130 11.65 6.01 -11.87
N GLN A 131 12.05 7.00 -11.06
CA GLN A 131 11.90 8.42 -11.38
C GLN A 131 13.26 9.12 -11.34
N GLN A 132 13.66 9.69 -12.47
CA GLN A 132 15.01 10.24 -12.64
C GLN A 132 15.15 11.72 -12.26
N ASN A 133 14.03 12.45 -12.10
CA ASN A 133 14.03 13.87 -11.77
C ASN A 133 13.24 14.14 -10.49
N LEU A 134 13.94 14.31 -9.37
CA LEU A 134 13.32 14.66 -8.10
C LEU A 134 12.68 16.05 -8.12
N ASN A 135 13.06 16.96 -9.02
CA ASN A 135 12.39 18.26 -9.12
C ASN A 135 10.95 18.13 -9.67
N GLU A 136 10.62 16.99 -10.29
CA GLU A 136 9.31 16.67 -10.86
C GLU A 136 8.96 15.18 -10.64
N ALA A 137 9.00 14.72 -9.38
CA ALA A 137 8.71 13.33 -9.02
C ALA A 137 7.26 13.16 -8.53
N LYS A 138 6.65 12.01 -8.82
CA LYS A 138 5.32 11.60 -8.31
C LYS A 138 5.26 10.12 -8.00
N PHE A 139 5.06 9.73 -6.76
CA PHE A 139 4.98 8.32 -6.38
C PHE A 139 3.94 8.09 -5.28
N GLU A 140 3.54 6.84 -5.09
CA GLU A 140 2.58 6.44 -4.06
C GLU A 140 3.24 5.46 -3.08
N PHE A 141 2.99 5.61 -1.78
CA PHE A 141 3.50 4.70 -0.76
C PHE A 141 2.54 4.70 0.45
N LEU A 142 2.15 3.51 0.93
CA LEU A 142 1.25 3.33 2.09
C LEU A 142 -0.06 4.14 2.03
N GLY A 143 -0.62 4.30 0.83
CA GLY A 143 -1.87 5.04 0.62
C GLY A 143 -1.71 6.57 0.54
N TYR A 144 -0.49 7.08 0.71
CA TYR A 144 -0.13 8.45 0.38
C TYR A 144 0.26 8.58 -1.09
N LYS A 145 0.15 9.82 -1.59
CA LYS A 145 0.65 10.24 -2.89
C LYS A 145 1.58 11.43 -2.67
N PHE A 146 2.83 11.27 -3.08
CA PHE A 146 3.90 12.24 -2.99
C PHE A 146 4.09 12.90 -4.35
N GLU A 147 4.12 14.22 -4.39
CA GLU A 147 4.43 15.00 -5.59
C GLU A 147 5.49 16.06 -5.24
N VAL A 148 6.63 16.02 -5.92
CA VAL A 148 7.65 17.05 -5.85
C VAL A 148 7.55 17.89 -7.12
N LYS A 149 7.44 19.21 -7.00
CA LYS A 149 7.48 20.14 -8.13
C LYS A 149 8.23 21.41 -7.76
N ASN A 150 9.36 21.69 -8.41
CA ASN A 150 10.16 22.90 -8.18
C ASN A 150 10.47 23.14 -6.70
N LYS A 151 10.97 22.10 -6.00
CA LYS A 151 11.23 22.10 -4.55
C LYS A 151 10.00 22.20 -3.63
N ASN A 152 8.79 22.32 -4.18
CA ASN A 152 7.58 22.16 -3.39
C ASN A 152 7.28 20.68 -3.24
N PHE A 153 7.18 20.23 -1.99
CA PHE A 153 6.81 18.86 -1.67
C PHE A 153 5.35 18.81 -1.23
N LYS A 154 4.55 18.04 -1.96
CA LYS A 154 3.13 17.85 -1.71
C LYS A 154 2.86 16.41 -1.31
N ILE A 155 2.26 16.23 -0.15
CA ILE A 155 1.78 14.96 0.39
C ILE A 155 0.26 15.01 0.34
N SER A 156 -0.33 14.08 -0.41
CA SER A 156 -1.77 13.95 -0.61
C SER A 156 -2.20 12.50 -0.43
N ILE A 157 -3.48 12.19 -0.67
CA ILE A 157 -4.02 10.83 -0.54
C ILE A 157 -4.11 10.19 -1.91
N ARG A 158 -3.67 8.93 -2.01
CA ARG A 158 -3.84 8.12 -3.21
C ARG A 158 -5.32 7.98 -3.57
N TYR A 159 -5.65 8.09 -4.85
CA TYR A 159 -7.03 7.99 -5.35
C TYR A 159 -7.73 6.69 -4.91
N LYS A 160 -7.05 5.53 -5.02
CA LYS A 160 -7.60 4.23 -4.58
C LYS A 160 -7.97 4.23 -3.09
N THR A 161 -7.19 4.93 -2.26
CA THR A 161 -7.46 5.06 -0.83
C THR A 161 -8.71 5.91 -0.57
N ILE A 162 -8.86 7.04 -1.27
CA ILE A 162 -10.06 7.87 -1.21
C ILE A 162 -11.28 7.08 -1.70
N LYS A 163 -11.17 6.37 -2.83
CA LYS A 163 -12.25 5.54 -3.38
C LYS A 163 -12.72 4.49 -2.36
N LYS A 164 -11.79 3.78 -1.72
CA LYS A 164 -12.10 2.79 -0.67
C LYS A 164 -12.76 3.45 0.53
N PHE A 165 -12.27 4.62 0.94
CA PHE A 165 -12.88 5.40 2.02
C PHE A 165 -14.32 5.77 1.71
N ILE A 166 -14.59 6.40 0.56
CA ILE A 166 -15.93 6.81 0.13
C ILE A 166 -16.86 5.61 0.09
N TYR A 167 -16.40 4.49 -0.48
CA TYR A 167 -17.19 3.27 -0.54
C TYR A 167 -17.61 2.79 0.86
N LYS A 168 -16.66 2.66 1.79
CA LYS A 168 -16.95 2.24 3.17
C LYS A 168 -17.83 3.24 3.91
N PHE A 169 -17.53 4.53 3.79
CA PHE A 169 -18.20 5.62 4.48
C PHE A 169 -19.66 5.82 4.04
N ILE A 170 -19.95 5.62 2.75
CA ILE A 170 -21.30 5.79 2.18
C ILE A 170 -22.11 4.48 2.27
N PHE A 171 -21.51 3.34 1.92
CA PHE A 171 -22.25 2.09 1.71
C PHE A 171 -22.16 1.14 2.90
N GLU A 172 -20.96 0.77 3.35
CA GLU A 172 -20.80 -0.24 4.40
C GLU A 172 -21.32 0.23 5.75
N HIS A 173 -21.22 1.53 6.03
CA HIS A 173 -21.72 2.08 7.27
C HIS A 173 -23.19 2.51 7.18
N LYS A 174 -23.86 2.43 6.02
CA LYS A 174 -25.27 2.83 5.89
C LYS A 174 -26.16 2.03 6.87
N PRO A 175 -27.10 2.68 7.61
CA PRO A 175 -27.95 1.97 8.54
C PRO A 175 -28.82 0.96 7.79
N ARG A 176 -28.74 -0.32 8.19
CA ARG A 176 -29.65 -1.37 7.71
C ARG A 176 -31.04 -1.26 8.36
N ASP A 177 -31.09 -0.69 9.56
CA ASP A 177 -32.30 -0.42 10.34
C ASP A 177 -32.40 1.09 10.62
N LYS A 178 -33.52 1.71 10.25
CA LYS A 178 -33.78 3.14 10.44
C LYS A 178 -33.90 3.52 11.93
N GLY A 179 -34.17 2.57 12.82
CA GLY A 179 -34.27 2.80 14.27
C GLY A 179 -32.93 3.08 14.97
N LYS A 180 -31.78 2.85 14.31
CA LYS A 180 -30.43 2.98 14.90
C LYS A 180 -29.60 4.11 14.29
N ILE A 181 -30.25 5.25 14.02
CA ILE A 181 -29.57 6.39 13.39
C ILE A 181 -28.40 6.94 14.24
N TYR A 182 -28.53 6.91 15.56
CA TYR A 182 -27.47 7.39 16.47
C TYR A 182 -26.22 6.52 16.39
N ASP A 183 -26.36 5.20 16.56
CA ASP A 183 -25.25 4.24 16.46
C ASP A 183 -24.53 4.35 15.12
N TYR A 184 -25.30 4.55 14.05
CA TYR A 184 -24.77 4.82 12.72
C TYR A 184 -23.89 6.07 12.67
N LEU A 185 -24.38 7.20 13.19
CA LEU A 185 -23.63 8.46 13.20
C LEU A 185 -22.35 8.34 14.05
N VAL A 186 -22.40 7.64 15.18
CA VAL A 186 -21.23 7.38 16.02
C VAL A 186 -20.20 6.55 15.28
N ALA A 187 -20.59 5.41 14.69
CA ALA A 187 -19.69 4.54 13.93
C ALA A 187 -19.07 5.28 12.73
N LYS A 188 -19.87 6.09 12.03
CA LYS A 188 -19.43 6.88 10.89
C LYS A 188 -18.42 7.96 11.28
N ASN A 189 -18.66 8.66 12.40
CA ASN A 189 -17.71 9.62 12.96
C ASN A 189 -16.42 8.93 13.38
N TYR A 190 -16.51 7.80 14.09
CA TYR A 190 -15.34 7.04 14.51
C TYR A 190 -14.47 6.60 13.32
N TYR A 191 -15.09 6.04 12.28
CA TYR A 191 -14.39 5.65 11.06
C TYR A 191 -13.72 6.84 10.37
N LEU A 192 -14.43 7.98 10.28
CA LEU A 192 -13.88 9.21 9.73
C LEU A 192 -12.66 9.69 10.51
N PHE A 193 -12.73 9.78 11.84
CA PHE A 193 -11.62 10.23 12.67
C PHE A 193 -10.43 9.28 12.58
N SER A 194 -10.67 7.96 12.62
CA SER A 194 -9.64 6.95 12.45
C SER A 194 -8.94 7.08 11.09
N TRP A 195 -9.72 7.26 10.03
CA TRP A 195 -9.20 7.44 8.68
C TRP A 195 -8.39 8.74 8.54
N LEU A 196 -8.89 9.88 9.03
CA LEU A 196 -8.16 11.14 9.02
C LEU A 196 -6.85 11.05 9.82
N ASN A 197 -6.87 10.38 10.98
CA ASN A 197 -5.67 10.18 11.79
C ASN A 197 -4.60 9.35 11.06
N SER A 198 -5.03 8.38 10.24
CA SER A 198 -4.15 7.59 9.40
C SER A 198 -3.39 8.42 8.36
N PHE A 199 -3.91 9.62 8.03
CA PHE A 199 -3.31 10.55 7.08
C PHE A 199 -2.95 11.93 7.69
N LYS A 200 -2.48 11.95 8.93
CA LYS A 200 -2.10 13.17 9.66
C LYS A 200 -0.97 14.01 9.01
N TYR A 201 -0.20 13.43 8.09
CA TYR A 201 0.95 14.09 7.43
C TYR A 201 0.60 14.75 6.09
N ILE A 202 -0.68 14.79 5.68
CA ILE A 202 -1.09 15.47 4.46
C ILE A 202 -0.85 16.98 4.58
N ASN A 203 -0.26 17.57 3.54
CA ASN A 203 -0.15 19.03 3.39
C ASN A 203 -0.98 19.57 2.20
N ASP A 204 -1.72 18.71 1.49
CA ASP A 204 -2.71 19.12 0.49
C ASP A 204 -4.01 19.60 1.17
N HIS A 205 -3.96 20.79 1.76
CA HIS A 205 -5.10 21.39 2.46
C HIS A 205 -6.33 21.55 1.57
N LYS A 206 -6.14 21.82 0.27
CA LYS A 206 -7.25 21.93 -0.70
C LYS A 206 -7.98 20.61 -0.88
N LEU A 207 -7.26 19.48 -0.88
CA LEU A 207 -7.88 18.16 -0.93
C LEU A 207 -8.63 17.86 0.36
N LEU A 208 -8.02 18.12 1.52
CA LEU A 208 -8.66 17.91 2.83
C LEU A 208 -9.96 18.72 2.96
N GLU A 209 -9.92 20.00 2.56
CA GLU A 209 -11.08 20.88 2.55
C GLU A 209 -12.18 20.30 1.65
N LYS A 210 -11.85 19.87 0.43
CA LYS A 210 -12.83 19.23 -0.47
C LYS A 210 -13.43 17.96 0.13
N ILE A 211 -12.62 17.11 0.75
CA ILE A 211 -13.12 15.89 1.43
C ILE A 211 -14.09 16.28 2.54
N TYR A 212 -13.72 17.27 3.37
CA TYR A 212 -14.56 17.74 4.46
C TYR A 212 -15.89 18.33 3.96
N LEU A 213 -15.82 19.21 2.97
CA LEU A 213 -16.97 19.88 2.37
C LEU A 213 -17.92 18.90 1.67
N TYR A 214 -17.41 18.03 0.80
CA TYR A 214 -18.27 17.22 -0.07
C TYR A 214 -18.68 15.88 0.52
N ILE A 215 -17.89 15.29 1.42
CA ILE A 215 -18.15 13.95 1.94
C ILE A 215 -18.74 14.03 3.36
N ILE A 216 -18.25 14.95 4.20
CA ILE A 216 -18.64 15.04 5.61
C ILE A 216 -19.84 15.98 5.81
N LEU A 217 -19.93 17.07 5.04
CA LEU A 217 -21.03 18.06 5.09
C LEU A 217 -21.79 18.22 3.76
N PRO A 218 -22.35 17.15 3.16
CA PRO A 218 -22.95 17.21 1.84
C PRO A 218 -24.14 18.20 1.74
N GLU A 219 -24.98 18.30 2.78
CA GLU A 219 -26.19 19.14 2.75
C GLU A 219 -25.90 20.64 2.85
N LYS A 220 -24.82 21.05 3.54
CA LYS A 220 -24.43 22.47 3.62
C LYS A 220 -23.85 22.99 2.31
N ASN A 221 -23.06 22.20 1.57
CA ASN A 221 -22.49 22.64 0.29
C ASN A 221 -23.50 22.75 -0.85
N LEU A 222 -24.53 21.88 -0.86
CA LEU A 222 -25.64 21.98 -1.81
C LEU A 222 -26.47 23.25 -1.59
N ASN A 223 -26.64 23.68 -0.33
CA ASN A 223 -27.36 24.91 0.01
C ASN A 223 -26.50 26.18 -0.14
N LEU A 224 -25.19 26.12 0.16
CA LEU A 224 -24.27 27.25 -0.01
C LEU A 224 -24.06 27.61 -1.50
N LYS A 225 -24.01 26.62 -2.40
CA LYS A 225 -23.95 26.89 -3.85
C LYS A 225 -25.26 27.45 -4.42
N LYS A 226 -26.42 27.11 -3.84
CA LYS A 226 -27.71 27.74 -4.21
C LYS A 226 -27.78 29.20 -3.80
N ASN A 227 -27.06 29.60 -2.74
CA ASN A 227 -27.08 30.96 -2.20
C ASN A 227 -25.95 31.86 -2.73
N PHE A 228 -25.04 31.34 -3.57
CA PHE A 228 -24.06 32.16 -4.29
C PHE A 228 -24.69 32.70 -5.58
N ILE A 229 -25.43 33.79 -5.45
CA ILE A 229 -25.73 34.67 -6.59
C ILE A 229 -24.46 35.50 -6.80
N PRO A 230 -23.80 35.46 -7.97
CA PRO A 230 -22.70 36.38 -8.24
C PRO A 230 -23.29 37.79 -8.27
N SER A 231 -22.89 38.63 -7.31
CA SER A 231 -23.20 40.06 -7.34
C SER A 231 -22.59 40.65 -8.62
N ARG A 232 -23.45 40.92 -9.61
CA ARG A 232 -23.11 41.73 -10.78
C ARG A 232 -22.73 43.14 -10.31
N ASN A 233 -21.58 43.60 -10.79
CA ASN A 233 -21.17 44.97 -11.07
C ASN A 233 -21.54 46.06 -10.04
N PHE A 234 -20.58 46.40 -9.18
CA PHE A 234 -20.43 47.74 -8.60
C PHE A 234 -19.12 48.35 -9.12
N ILE A 235 -19.07 48.59 -10.41
CA ILE A 235 -18.24 49.63 -11.02
C ILE A 235 -19.23 50.41 -11.89
N ASP A 236 -19.18 51.73 -11.80
CA ASP A 236 -20.08 52.73 -12.41
C ASP A 236 -21.15 53.28 -11.47
N GLN A 237 -20.71 54.12 -10.53
CA GLN A 237 -21.36 55.39 -10.18
C GLN A 237 -20.53 56.15 -9.14
N VAL A 238 -19.58 56.96 -9.61
CA VAL A 238 -19.16 58.19 -8.90
C VAL A 238 -19.20 59.31 -9.95
N PRO A 239 -20.12 60.28 -9.83
CA PRO A 239 -20.13 61.46 -10.68
C PRO A 239 -19.18 62.52 -10.12
N PHE A 240 -18.30 63.01 -11.00
CA PHE A 240 -17.41 64.19 -10.93
C PHE A 240 -16.41 64.29 -9.77
#